data_AF-A0A1A8A3N6-F1
#
_entry.id   AF-A0A1A8A3N6-F1
#
_cell.length_a   1.000
_cell.length_b   1.000
_cell.length_c   1.000
_cell.angle_alpha   90.00
_cell.angle_beta   90.00
_cell.angle_gamma   90.00
#
_symmetry.space_group_name_H-M   'P 1'
#
loop_
_entity.id
_entity.type
_entity.pdbx_description
1 polymer ?
#
loop_
_entity_poly.entity_id
_entity_poly.type
_entity_poly.pdbx_seq_one_letter_code
_entity_poly.pdbx_strand_id
1 'polypeptide(L)' 'QRWVVFGLVSWGGPEECGSQRVYGVYTRVEKYIGWIKSHTHISSW' A
#
# COMPACT_ATOMS: atom_id res chain seq x y z
N GLN A 1 9.58 19.69 1.57
CA GLN A 1 9.55 18.22 1.42
C GLN A 1 8.16 17.71 1.82
N ARG A 2 7.68 16.60 1.23
CA ARG A 2 6.37 16.00 1.54
C ARG A 2 6.52 14.48 1.64
N TRP A 3 5.74 13.86 2.53
CA TRP A 3 5.65 12.40 2.65
C TRP A 3 4.64 11.84 1.65
N VAL A 4 4.89 10.63 1.16
CA VAL A 4 4.02 9.93 0.20
C VAL A 4 3.76 8.52 0.70
N VAL A 5 2.50 8.10 0.63
CA VAL A 5 2.10 6.73 0.97
C VAL A 5 2.33 5.84 -0.26
N PHE A 6 3.35 4.98 -0.20
CA PHE A 6 3.69 4.06 -1.30
C PHE A 6 2.93 2.73 -1.22
N GLY A 7 2.63 2.27 -0.01
CA GLY A 7 2.09 0.94 0.23
C GLY A 7 1.14 0.89 1.41
N LEU A 8 0.17 -0.03 1.33
CA LEU A 8 -0.67 -0.44 2.45
C LEU A 8 -0.32 -1.90 2.77
N VAL A 9 -0.18 -2.24 4.05
CA VAL A 9 0.05 -3.64 4.46
C VAL A 9 -1.11 -4.48 3.94
N SER A 10 -0.80 -5.54 3.19
CA SER A 10 -1.79 -6.48 2.70
C SER A 10 -1.76 -7.75 3.53
N TRP A 11 -0.65 -8.48 3.50
CA TRP A 11 -0.49 -9.73 4.24
C TRP A 11 0.99 -10.03 4.51
N GLY A 12 1.24 -11.04 5.35
CA GLY A 12 2.54 -11.65 5.58
C GLY A 12 2.40 -13.17 5.65
N GLY A 13 3.51 -13.89 5.53
CA GLY A 13 3.51 -15.34 5.69
C GLY A 13 3.07 -15.78 7.09
N PRO A 14 2.64 -17.04 7.27
CA PRO A 14 2.19 -17.59 8.55
C PRO A 14 3.32 -17.81 9.57
N GLU A 15 4.58 -17.70 9.14
CA GLU A 15 5.75 -17.93 9.98
C GLU A 15 5.94 -16.81 11.01
N GLU A 16 6.82 -17.04 11.99
CA GLU A 16 7.14 -16.05 13.02
C GLU A 16 7.71 -14.76 12.40
N CYS A 17 7.44 -13.62 13.04
CA CYS A 17 7.98 -12.33 12.61
C CYS A 17 9.51 -12.37 12.55
N GLY A 18 10.08 -11.96 11.41
CA GLY A 18 11.54 -12.00 11.18
C GLY A 18 12.05 -13.32 10.61
N SER A 19 11.17 -14.29 10.34
CA SER A 19 11.53 -15.52 9.63
C SER A 19 12.21 -15.22 8.29
N GLN A 20 13.27 -15.95 8.00
CA GLN A 20 14.07 -15.71 6.81
C GLN A 20 13.22 -15.88 5.55
N ARG A 21 13.34 -14.92 4.63
CA ARG A 21 12.66 -14.89 3.33
C ARG A 21 11.13 -14.79 3.40
N VAL A 22 10.58 -14.44 4.57
CA VAL A 22 9.18 -14.09 4.73
C VAL A 22 9.06 -12.56 4.76
N TYR A 23 8.57 -11.98 3.67
CA TYR A 23 8.47 -10.53 3.50
C TYR A 23 7.03 -10.06 3.66
N GLY A 24 6.87 -8.84 4.18
CA GLY A 24 5.57 -8.15 4.15
C GLY A 24 5.17 -7.84 2.73
N VAL A 25 3.95 -8.20 2.36
CA VAL A 25 3.38 -7.89 1.04
C VAL A 25 2.51 -6.65 1.18
N TYR A 26 2.79 -5.65 0.35
CA TYR A 26 2.12 -4.36 0.35
C TYR A 26 1.35 -4.14 -0.95
N THR A 27 0.16 -3.58 -0.84
CA THR A 27 -0.60 -3.08 -1.99
C THR A 27 0.11 -1.86 -2.55
N ARG A 28 0.50 -1.90 -3.85
CA ARG A 28 1.12 -0.76 -4.54
C ARG A 28 0.10 0.35 -4.78
N VAL A 29 0.09 1.37 -3.93
CA VAL A 29 -0.94 2.45 -3.92
C VAL A 29 -1.03 3.18 -5.26
N GLU A 30 0.11 3.42 -5.91
CA GLU A 30 0.21 4.11 -7.20
C GLU A 30 -0.73 3.54 -8.27
N LYS A 31 -0.88 2.20 -8.32
CA LYS A 31 -1.71 1.50 -9.30
C LYS A 31 -3.22 1.80 -9.12
N TYR A 32 -3.62 2.23 -7.93
CA TYR A 32 -5.03 2.42 -7.55
C TYR A 32 -5.41 3.88 -7.34
N ILE A 33 -4.51 4.85 -7.59
CA ILE A 33 -4.80 6.28 -7.40
C ILE A 33 -6.07 6.71 -8.14
N GLY A 34 -6.30 6.20 -9.36
CA GLY A 34 -7.52 6.50 -10.13
C GLY A 34 -8.79 6.06 -9.40
N TRP A 35 -8.82 4.83 -8.89
CA TRP A 35 -9.93 4.30 -8.10
C TRP A 35 -10.11 5.07 -6.78
N ILE A 36 -9.01 5.41 -6.09
CA ILE A 36 -9.08 6.19 -4.84
C ILE A 36 -9.73 7.55 -5.11
N LYS A 37 -9.28 8.27 -6.15
CA LYS A 37 -9.83 9.58 -6.52
C LYS A 37 -11.32 9.50 -6.85
N SER A 38 -11.78 8.45 -7.54
CA SER A 38 -13.19 8.30 -7.90
C SER A 38 -14.10 8.03 -6.71
N HIS A 39 -13.58 7.50 -5.59
CA HIS A 39 -14.38 7.17 -4.39
C HIS A 39 -14.25 8.18 -3.25
N THR A 40 -13.25 9.05 -3.31
CA THR A 40 -12.99 10.05 -2.25
C THR A 40 -13.40 11.45 -2.65
N HIS A 41 -13.87 11.67 -3.89
CA HIS A 41 -14.14 12.98 -4.45
C HIS A 41 -12.96 13.96 -4.30
N ILE A 42 -11.74 13.43 -4.19
CA ILE A 42 -10.51 14.21 -4.31
C ILE A 42 -10.30 14.46 -5.80
N SER A 43 -11.15 15.32 -6.36
CA SER A 43 -11.01 15.83 -7.71
C SER A 43 -9.99 16.96 -7.72
N SER A 44 -8.90 16.71 -8.45
CA SER A 44 -8.06 17.71 -9.15
C SER A 44 -7.80 19.02 -8.42
N TRP A 45 -6.61 19.12 -7.82
CA TRP A 45 -5.80 20.31 -8.06
C TRP A 45 -5.35 20.31 -9.52
#